data_AF-A0A258CLQ0-F1
#
_entry.id   AF-A0A258CLQ0-F1
#
_cell.length_a   1.000
_cell.length_b   1.000
_cell.length_c   1.000
_cell.angle_alpha   90.00
_cell.angle_beta   90.00
_cell.angle_gamma   90.00
#
_symmetry.space_group_name_H-M   'P 1'
#
loop_
_entity.id
_entity.type
_entity.pdbx_description
1 polymer ?
#
loop_
_entity_poly.entity_id
_entity_poly.type
_entity_poly.pdbx_seq_one_letter_code
_entity_poly.pdbx_strand_id
1 'polypeptide(L)'
;GYVALRFDKSRLLARVQFEHTATIGFGVLILLVLGPLLWVSLSRTMKPLKSMTRAIVSISDGELDTPIDAITRRDEIGAIAHALGVLKLRLAERAALQEKQHVSEAEHRLHQQRVDEAIGLFRGEVGVALEAFKSNADRMSEASDGLARVAAESSGRAARAARNAHDASGNVENAAQAAEEMGAAIREVEFQRRRVRARRGAASPSSPRR
;
A
#
# COMPACT_ATOMS: atom_id res chain seq x y z
N GLY A 1 119.87 -55.38 38.50
CA GLY A 1 118.87 -54.72 39.35
C GLY A 1 117.85 -54.06 38.45
N TYR A 2 116.56 -54.34 38.66
CA TYR A 2 115.47 -53.79 37.84
C TYR A 2 115.27 -52.30 38.15
N VAL A 3 115.34 -51.43 37.13
CA VAL A 3 114.96 -50.01 37.23
C VAL A 3 113.51 -49.89 36.77
N ALA A 4 112.59 -49.77 37.71
CA ALA A 4 111.19 -49.50 37.42
C ALA A 4 111.03 -48.01 37.04
N LEU A 5 110.87 -47.73 35.74
CA LEU A 5 110.37 -46.45 35.25
C LEU A 5 108.91 -46.31 35.66
N ARG A 6 108.65 -45.61 36.78
CA ARG A 6 107.31 -45.24 37.18
C ARG A 6 106.80 -44.16 36.22
N PHE A 7 106.05 -44.57 35.20
CA PHE A 7 105.22 -43.64 34.43
C PHE A 7 104.21 -43.01 35.39
N ASP A 8 104.36 -41.71 35.61
CA ASP A 8 103.50 -40.92 36.48
C ASP A 8 102.13 -40.69 35.79
N LYS A 9 101.29 -41.72 35.80
CA LYS A 9 99.92 -41.72 35.24
C LYS A 9 99.05 -40.59 35.83
N SER A 10 99.45 -40.03 36.98
CA SER A 10 98.74 -38.95 37.66
C SER A 10 98.64 -37.68 36.81
N ARG A 11 99.68 -37.34 36.03
CA ARG A 11 99.71 -36.11 35.22
C ARG A 11 98.90 -36.20 33.94
N LEU A 12 98.80 -37.41 33.35
CA LEU A 12 97.99 -37.65 32.15
C LEU A 12 96.49 -37.63 32.48
N LEU A 13 96.10 -38.22 33.61
CA LEU A 13 94.72 -38.20 34.08
C LEU A 13 94.27 -36.80 34.52
N ALA A 14 95.16 -36.01 35.12
CA ALA A 14 94.84 -34.64 35.53
C ALA A 14 94.52 -33.70 34.35
N ARG A 15 95.19 -33.86 33.20
CA ARG A 15 94.88 -33.06 31.99
C ARG A 15 93.52 -33.42 31.40
N VAL A 16 93.23 -34.71 31.27
CA VAL A 16 91.94 -35.20 30.76
C VAL A 16 90.78 -34.80 31.68
N GLN A 17 90.98 -34.84 33.00
CA GLN A 17 89.97 -34.39 33.96
C GLN A 17 89.71 -32.89 33.87
N PHE A 18 90.72 -32.05 33.62
CA PHE A 18 90.55 -30.62 33.45
C PHE A 18 89.79 -30.26 32.16
N GLU A 19 90.04 -30.96 31.05
CA GLU A 19 89.31 -30.74 29.79
C GLU A 19 87.82 -31.14 29.92
N HIS A 20 87.52 -32.24 30.62
CA HIS A 20 86.14 -32.65 30.86
C HIS A 20 85.39 -31.73 31.82
N THR A 21 86.02 -31.24 32.89
CA THR A 21 85.37 -30.30 33.81
C THR A 21 85.14 -28.94 33.14
N ALA A 22 86.07 -28.48 32.30
CA ALA A 22 85.91 -27.24 31.53
C ALA A 22 84.75 -27.33 30.51
N THR A 23 84.63 -28.44 29.78
CA THR A 23 83.55 -28.64 28.80
C THR A 23 82.17 -28.76 29.47
N ILE A 24 82.08 -29.51 30.58
CA ILE A 24 80.83 -29.60 31.37
C ILE A 24 80.47 -28.23 31.96
N GLY A 25 81.43 -27.51 32.52
CA GLY A 25 81.23 -26.16 33.07
C GLY A 25 80.70 -25.18 32.03
N PHE A 26 81.24 -25.22 30.81
CA PHE A 26 80.78 -24.40 29.70
C PHE A 26 79.35 -24.75 29.25
N GLY A 27 79.02 -26.04 29.17
CA GLY A 27 77.66 -26.50 28.87
C GLY A 27 76.63 -26.05 29.91
N VAL A 28 76.99 -26.12 31.20
CA VAL A 28 76.14 -25.63 32.31
C VAL A 28 75.98 -24.11 32.23
N LEU A 29 77.05 -23.36 31.95
CA LEU A 29 76.98 -21.90 31.80
C LEU A 29 76.05 -21.50 30.64
N ILE A 30 76.14 -22.19 29.50
CA ILE A 30 75.24 -21.95 28.36
C ILE A 30 73.78 -22.22 28.75
N LEU A 31 73.50 -23.34 29.43
CA LEU A 31 72.14 -23.65 29.88
C LEU A 31 71.59 -22.61 30.87
N LEU A 32 72.43 -22.14 31.80
CA LEU A 32 72.05 -21.12 32.78
C LEU A 32 71.80 -19.75 32.14
N VAL A 33 72.39 -19.46 30.97
CA VAL A 33 72.18 -18.18 30.26
C VAL A 33 71.06 -18.30 29.22
N LEU A 34 71.13 -19.28 28.31
CA LEU A 34 70.17 -19.45 27.22
C LEU A 34 68.81 -19.97 27.71
N GLY A 35 68.78 -20.83 28.74
CA GLY A 35 67.54 -21.38 29.29
C GLY A 35 66.56 -20.29 29.75
N PRO A 36 66.97 -19.39 30.65
CA PRO A 36 66.14 -18.26 31.06
C PRO A 36 65.81 -17.29 29.90
N LEU A 37 66.75 -17.05 28.98
CA LEU A 37 66.52 -16.16 27.84
C LEU A 37 65.42 -16.68 26.90
N LEU A 38 65.49 -17.98 26.56
CA LEU A 38 64.49 -18.67 25.75
C LEU A 38 63.15 -18.74 26.48
N TRP A 39 63.16 -19.07 27.77
CA TRP A 39 61.96 -19.12 28.59
C TRP A 39 61.22 -17.77 28.62
N VAL A 40 61.95 -16.67 28.84
CA VAL A 40 61.39 -15.31 28.84
C VAL A 40 60.87 -14.92 27.46
N SER A 41 61.63 -15.20 26.39
CA SER A 41 61.23 -14.87 25.01
C SER A 41 59.95 -15.61 24.58
N LEU A 42 59.88 -16.92 24.85
CA LEU A 42 58.73 -17.74 24.51
C LEU A 42 57.50 -17.36 25.34
N SER A 43 57.70 -17.11 26.65
CA SER A 43 56.63 -16.68 27.55
C SER A 43 56.04 -15.32 27.16
N ARG A 44 56.87 -14.39 26.68
CA ARG A 44 56.41 -13.07 26.22
C ARG A 44 55.62 -13.11 24.92
N THR A 45 55.81 -14.15 24.11
CA THR A 45 55.12 -14.27 22.81
C THR A 45 53.89 -15.15 22.89
N MET A 46 53.97 -16.30 23.57
CA MET A 46 52.85 -17.25 23.67
C MET A 46 51.69 -16.76 24.54
N LYS A 47 51.98 -16.04 25.64
CA LYS A 47 50.94 -15.55 26.55
C LYS A 47 49.97 -14.57 25.87
N PRO A 48 50.42 -13.54 25.14
CA PRO A 48 49.53 -12.65 24.39
C PRO A 48 48.74 -13.38 23.30
N LEU A 49 49.36 -14.33 22.58
CA LEU A 49 48.71 -15.05 21.49
C LEU A 49 47.52 -15.90 21.99
N LYS A 50 47.68 -16.56 23.13
CA LYS A 50 46.59 -17.29 23.81
C LYS A 50 45.51 -16.35 24.34
N SER A 51 45.87 -15.14 24.76
CA SER A 51 44.90 -14.12 25.17
C SER A 51 44.06 -13.64 23.98
N MET A 52 44.71 -13.32 22.85
CA MET A 52 44.06 -12.90 21.62
C MET A 52 43.13 -13.94 21.03
N THR A 53 43.54 -15.22 21.06
CA THR A 53 42.69 -16.33 20.59
C THR A 53 41.40 -16.38 21.39
N ARG A 54 41.48 -16.24 22.73
CA ARG A 54 40.30 -16.20 23.58
C ARG A 54 39.44 -14.95 23.32
N ALA A 55 40.06 -13.80 23.11
CA ALA A 55 39.34 -12.57 22.78
C ALA A 55 38.59 -12.70 21.44
N ILE A 56 39.18 -13.32 20.42
CA ILE A 56 38.50 -13.58 19.13
C ILE A 56 37.29 -14.48 19.30
N VAL A 57 37.42 -15.58 20.05
CA VAL A 57 36.29 -16.49 20.32
C VAL A 57 35.17 -15.75 21.03
N SER A 58 35.49 -15.04 22.10
CA SER A 58 34.52 -14.25 22.88
C SER A 58 33.84 -13.16 22.03
N ILE A 59 34.58 -12.42 21.20
CA ILE A 59 34.02 -11.45 20.24
C ILE A 59 33.09 -12.13 19.22
N SER A 60 33.43 -13.35 18.78
CA SER A 60 32.61 -14.13 17.83
C SER A 60 31.32 -14.64 18.47
N ASP A 61 31.35 -14.90 19.77
CA ASP A 61 30.19 -15.28 20.58
C ASP A 61 29.31 -14.08 20.98
N GLY A 62 29.70 -12.86 20.56
CA GLY A 62 28.96 -11.62 20.80
C GLY A 62 29.35 -10.88 22.09
N GLU A 63 30.35 -11.36 22.82
CA GLU A 63 30.88 -10.71 24.01
C GLU A 63 31.85 -9.57 23.64
N LEU A 64 31.27 -8.41 23.30
CA LEU A 64 32.03 -7.25 22.83
C LEU A 64 32.66 -6.43 23.96
N ASP A 65 32.59 -6.83 25.23
CA ASP A 65 33.25 -6.12 26.35
C ASP A 65 34.65 -6.69 26.67
N THR A 66 35.05 -7.76 25.98
CA THR A 66 36.31 -8.45 26.29
C THR A 66 37.54 -7.57 26.08
N PRO A 67 38.43 -7.45 27.09
CA PRO A 67 39.64 -6.64 26.97
C PRO A 67 40.65 -7.31 26.03
N ILE A 68 41.25 -6.52 25.16
CA ILE A 68 42.30 -6.98 24.23
C ILE A 68 43.65 -6.55 24.80
N ASP A 69 44.40 -7.52 25.30
CA ASP A 69 45.76 -7.30 25.80
C ASP A 69 46.71 -6.90 24.65
N ALA A 70 47.84 -6.29 25.01
CA ALA A 70 48.96 -5.98 24.10
C ALA A 70 48.72 -4.91 23.02
N ILE A 71 47.64 -4.11 23.10
CA ILE A 71 47.38 -2.96 22.20
C ILE A 71 48.54 -1.95 22.17
N THR A 72 49.27 -1.78 23.27
CA THR A 72 50.38 -0.82 23.38
C THR A 72 51.72 -1.36 22.89
N ARG A 73 51.81 -2.63 22.45
CA ARG A 73 53.03 -3.17 21.85
C ARG A 73 53.27 -2.53 20.48
N ARG A 74 54.55 -2.38 20.13
CA ARG A 74 55.01 -1.80 18.86
C ARG A 74 55.51 -2.85 17.86
N ASP A 75 55.15 -4.11 18.05
CA ASP A 75 55.51 -5.24 17.19
C ASP A 75 54.27 -5.82 16.49
N GLU A 76 54.44 -6.91 15.75
CA GLU A 76 53.39 -7.59 15.00
C GLU A 76 52.22 -8.03 15.89
N ILE A 77 52.51 -8.41 17.13
CA ILE A 77 51.48 -8.76 18.11
C ILE A 77 50.66 -7.52 18.46
N GLY A 78 51.29 -6.36 18.64
CA GLY A 78 50.58 -5.09 18.81
C GLY A 78 49.71 -4.72 17.61
N ALA A 79 50.20 -4.94 16.39
CA ALA A 79 49.44 -4.67 15.17
C ALA A 79 48.17 -5.54 15.07
N ILE A 80 48.27 -6.84 15.41
CA ILE A 80 47.12 -7.75 15.48
C ILE A 80 46.14 -7.31 16.58
N ALA A 81 46.64 -6.86 17.74
CA ALA A 81 45.81 -6.37 18.85
C ALA A 81 44.97 -5.16 18.41
N HIS A 82 45.60 -4.23 17.70
CA HIS A 82 44.92 -3.06 17.17
C HIS A 82 43.86 -3.43 16.13
N ALA A 83 44.17 -4.33 15.20
CA ALA A 83 43.21 -4.81 14.21
C ALA A 83 42.00 -5.49 14.86
N LEU A 84 42.22 -6.30 15.91
CA LEU A 84 41.16 -6.92 16.68
C LEU A 84 40.29 -5.89 17.41
N GLY A 85 40.89 -4.80 17.93
CA GLY A 85 40.16 -3.69 18.53
C GLY A 85 39.24 -2.98 17.53
N VAL A 86 39.73 -2.73 16.32
CA VAL A 86 38.91 -2.17 15.23
C VAL A 86 37.78 -3.11 14.84
N LEU A 87 38.04 -4.42 14.77
CA LEU A 87 37.01 -5.42 14.46
C LEU A 87 35.91 -5.43 15.53
N LYS A 88 36.27 -5.46 16.82
CA LYS A 88 35.33 -5.38 17.95
C LYS A 88 34.44 -4.12 17.85
N LEU A 89 35.04 -2.97 17.56
CA LEU A 89 34.29 -1.71 17.39
C LEU A 89 33.28 -1.79 16.24
N ARG A 90 33.69 -2.33 15.08
CA ARG A 90 32.80 -2.49 13.91
C ARG A 90 31.64 -3.45 14.19
N LEU A 91 31.89 -4.53 14.94
CA LEU A 91 30.84 -5.47 15.33
C LEU A 91 29.84 -4.83 16.30
N ALA A 92 30.31 -4.02 17.26
CA ALA A 92 29.44 -3.28 18.17
C ALA A 92 28.55 -2.28 17.43
N GLU A 93 29.14 -1.52 16.49
CA GLU A 93 28.40 -0.58 15.65
C GLU A 93 27.35 -1.30 14.78
N ARG A 94 27.72 -2.43 14.17
CA ARG A 94 26.78 -3.23 13.36
C ARG A 94 25.62 -3.75 14.20
N ALA A 95 25.87 -4.27 15.40
CA ALA A 95 24.81 -4.73 16.29
C ALA A 95 23.85 -3.59 16.66
N ALA A 96 24.37 -2.41 16.98
CA ALA A 96 23.56 -1.22 17.27
C ALA A 96 22.74 -0.75 16.05
N LEU A 97 23.30 -0.83 14.84
CA LEU A 97 22.59 -0.50 13.60
C LEU A 97 21.49 -1.52 13.28
N GLN A 98 21.73 -2.81 13.51
CA GLN A 98 20.73 -3.86 13.30
C GLN A 98 19.53 -3.68 14.24
N GLU A 99 19.75 -3.35 15.51
CA GLU A 99 18.66 -3.05 16.44
C GLU A 99 17.81 -1.87 15.97
N LYS A 100 18.46 -0.78 15.53
CA LYS A 100 17.75 0.39 14.97
C LYS A 100 16.97 0.05 13.70
N GLN A 101 17.54 -0.79 12.82
CA GLN A 101 16.86 -1.25 11.61
C GLN A 101 15.62 -2.09 11.94
N HIS A 102 15.71 -3.01 12.90
CA HIS A 102 14.57 -3.83 13.31
C HIS A 102 13.40 -2.99 13.84
N VAL A 103 13.68 -1.95 14.64
CA VAL A 103 12.63 -1.02 15.11
C VAL A 103 12.01 -0.26 13.94
N SER A 104 12.83 0.29 13.05
CA SER A 104 12.35 1.01 11.86
C SER A 104 11.52 0.12 10.92
N GLU A 105 11.93 -1.12 10.69
CA GLU A 105 11.19 -2.10 9.88
C GLU A 105 9.83 -2.47 10.51
N ALA A 106 9.76 -2.57 11.84
CA ALA A 106 8.50 -2.81 12.53
C ALA A 106 7.54 -1.62 12.36
N GLU A 107 8.03 -0.39 12.55
CA GLU A 107 7.23 0.82 12.33
C GLU A 107 6.75 0.95 10.87
N HIS A 108 7.64 0.68 9.91
CA HIS A 108 7.28 0.70 8.49
C HIS A 108 6.23 -0.35 8.15
N ARG A 109 6.33 -1.57 8.70
CA ARG A 109 5.30 -2.62 8.51
C ARG A 109 3.96 -2.22 9.09
N LEU A 110 3.92 -1.67 10.31
CA LEU A 110 2.70 -1.17 10.93
C LEU A 110 2.09 0.01 10.17
N HIS A 111 2.93 0.88 9.61
CA HIS A 111 2.46 1.98 8.76
C HIS A 111 1.83 1.46 7.47
N GLN A 112 2.48 0.52 6.77
CA GLN A 112 1.95 -0.10 5.56
C GLN A 112 0.61 -0.81 5.80
N GLN A 113 0.50 -1.59 6.88
CA GLN A 113 -0.76 -2.25 7.24
C GLN A 113 -1.91 -1.26 7.45
N ARG A 114 -1.66 -0.14 8.12
CA ARG A 114 -2.68 0.92 8.31
C ARG A 114 -3.09 1.57 6.99
N VAL A 115 -2.14 1.79 6.08
CA VAL A 115 -2.43 2.35 4.75
C VAL A 115 -3.27 1.37 3.93
N ASP A 116 -2.92 0.08 3.92
CA ASP A 116 -3.67 -0.95 3.21
C ASP A 116 -5.11 -1.09 3.75
N GLU A 117 -5.27 -1.05 5.07
CA GLU A 117 -6.59 -1.07 5.72
C GLU A 117 -7.43 0.16 5.31
N ALA A 118 -6.84 1.36 5.38
CA ALA A 118 -7.51 2.59 4.98
C ALA A 118 -7.93 2.57 3.49
N ILE A 119 -7.08 2.05 2.61
CA ILE A 119 -7.40 1.85 1.18
C ILE A 119 -8.54 0.84 1.02
N GLY A 120 -8.53 -0.25 1.79
CA GLY A 120 -9.60 -1.26 1.78
C GLY A 120 -10.96 -0.68 2.17
N LEU A 121 -11.01 0.07 3.28
CA LEU A 121 -12.22 0.76 3.74
C LEU A 121 -12.72 1.78 2.71
N PHE A 122 -11.82 2.64 2.21
CA PHE A 122 -12.17 3.63 1.19
C PHE A 122 -12.76 2.98 -0.08
N ARG A 123 -12.14 1.90 -0.58
CA ARG A 123 -12.67 1.16 -1.74
C ARG A 123 -14.06 0.59 -1.47
N GLY A 124 -14.28 0.05 -0.27
CA GLY A 124 -15.59 -0.47 0.13
C GLY A 124 -16.67 0.62 0.16
N GLU A 125 -16.40 1.73 0.83
CA GLU A 125 -17.33 2.87 0.94
C GLU A 125 -17.65 3.50 -0.42
N VAL A 126 -16.63 3.75 -1.24
CA VAL A 126 -16.83 4.29 -2.60
C VAL A 126 -17.61 3.31 -3.47
N GLY A 127 -17.36 2.00 -3.34
CA GLY A 127 -18.10 0.97 -4.08
C GLY A 127 -19.61 1.00 -3.75
N VAL A 128 -19.96 1.07 -2.45
CA VAL A 128 -21.35 1.17 -2.02
C VAL A 128 -21.99 2.49 -2.48
N ALA A 129 -21.27 3.60 -2.35
CA ALA A 129 -21.77 4.91 -2.77
C ALA A 129 -22.02 4.97 -4.30
N LEU A 130 -21.13 4.40 -5.09
CA LEU A 130 -21.25 4.37 -6.55
C LEU A 130 -22.39 3.47 -7.01
N GLU A 131 -22.60 2.33 -6.36
CA GLU A 131 -23.74 1.44 -6.66
C GLU A 131 -25.08 2.12 -6.33
N ALA A 132 -25.17 2.79 -5.18
CA ALA A 132 -26.34 3.59 -4.82
C ALA A 132 -26.58 4.73 -5.81
N PHE A 133 -25.51 5.42 -6.23
CA PHE A 133 -25.59 6.47 -7.24
C PHE A 133 -26.10 5.95 -8.58
N LYS A 134 -25.56 4.82 -9.06
CA LYS A 134 -26.00 4.16 -10.29
C LYS A 134 -27.48 3.77 -10.23
N SER A 135 -27.90 3.13 -9.15
CA SER A 135 -29.32 2.76 -8.93
C SER A 135 -30.26 3.96 -8.98
N ASN A 136 -29.84 5.09 -8.38
CA ASN A 136 -30.62 6.33 -8.43
C ASN A 136 -30.66 6.94 -9.84
N ALA A 137 -29.55 6.89 -10.58
CA ALA A 137 -29.50 7.36 -11.96
C ALA A 137 -30.41 6.52 -12.87
N ASP A 138 -30.41 5.19 -12.72
CA ASP A 138 -31.27 4.29 -13.48
C ASP A 138 -32.76 4.58 -13.19
N ARG A 139 -33.12 4.77 -11.92
CA ARG A 139 -34.48 5.18 -11.51
C ARG A 139 -34.89 6.53 -12.08
N MET A 140 -33.97 7.49 -12.13
CA MET A 140 -34.23 8.81 -12.71
C MET A 140 -34.42 8.73 -14.23
N SER A 141 -33.66 7.87 -14.91
CA SER A 141 -33.84 7.60 -16.34
C SER A 141 -35.21 6.98 -16.61
N GLU A 142 -35.61 5.96 -15.84
CA GLU A 142 -36.91 5.32 -15.97
C GLU A 142 -38.08 6.30 -15.72
N ALA A 143 -37.97 7.13 -14.68
CA ALA A 143 -38.96 8.16 -14.38
C ALA A 143 -39.07 9.19 -15.51
N SER A 144 -37.95 9.59 -16.11
CA SER A 144 -37.91 10.53 -17.23
C SER A 144 -38.56 9.93 -18.48
N ASP A 145 -38.29 8.66 -18.79
CA ASP A 145 -38.96 7.94 -19.89
C ASP A 145 -40.46 7.76 -19.65
N GLY A 146 -40.85 7.57 -18.39
CA GLY A 146 -42.25 7.58 -17.97
C GLY A 146 -42.93 8.93 -18.23
N LEU A 147 -42.31 10.03 -17.80
CA LEU A 147 -42.80 11.38 -18.03
C LEU A 147 -42.91 11.70 -19.53
N ALA A 148 -41.92 11.30 -20.33
CA ALA A 148 -41.95 11.49 -21.78
C ALA A 148 -43.15 10.77 -22.44
N ARG A 149 -43.43 9.53 -22.03
CA ARG A 149 -44.62 8.78 -22.48
C ARG A 149 -45.93 9.47 -22.08
N VAL A 150 -46.05 9.87 -20.82
CA VAL A 150 -47.26 10.54 -20.31
C VAL A 150 -47.49 11.87 -21.04
N ALA A 151 -46.43 12.64 -21.28
CA ALA A 151 -46.50 13.88 -22.04
C ALA A 151 -46.96 13.64 -23.49
N ALA A 152 -46.41 12.63 -24.17
CA ALA A 152 -46.82 12.25 -25.52
C ALA A 152 -48.29 11.80 -25.57
N GLU A 153 -48.73 10.99 -24.60
CA GLU A 153 -50.13 10.56 -24.51
C GLU A 153 -51.08 11.75 -24.24
N SER A 154 -50.71 12.64 -23.32
CA SER A 154 -51.47 13.84 -22.99
C SER A 154 -51.63 14.76 -24.21
N SER A 155 -50.53 14.97 -24.95
CA SER A 155 -50.56 15.70 -26.23
C SER A 155 -51.52 15.06 -27.25
N GLY A 156 -51.47 13.73 -27.39
CA GLY A 156 -52.39 12.99 -28.25
C GLY A 156 -53.86 13.10 -27.82
N ARG A 157 -54.13 13.09 -26.50
CA ARG A 157 -55.48 13.29 -25.94
C ARG A 157 -55.98 14.73 -26.19
N ALA A 158 -55.14 15.73 -25.98
CA ALA A 158 -55.46 17.13 -26.24
C ALA A 158 -55.80 17.35 -27.72
N ALA A 159 -55.02 16.75 -28.64
CA ALA A 159 -55.29 16.83 -30.08
C ALA A 159 -56.64 16.17 -30.46
N ARG A 160 -57.01 15.05 -29.83
CA ARG A 160 -58.34 14.43 -30.01
C ARG A 160 -59.45 15.30 -29.47
N ALA A 161 -59.29 15.86 -28.27
CA ALA A 161 -60.29 16.74 -27.66
C ALA A 161 -60.52 18.00 -28.52
N ALA A 162 -59.45 18.60 -29.06
CA ALA A 162 -59.54 19.74 -29.97
C ALA A 162 -60.32 19.40 -31.24
N ARG A 163 -60.09 18.22 -31.85
CA ARG A 163 -60.87 17.75 -32.99
C ARG A 163 -62.35 17.55 -32.64
N ASN A 164 -62.64 16.86 -31.55
CA ASN A 164 -64.02 16.63 -31.13
C ASN A 164 -64.77 17.95 -30.85
N ALA A 165 -64.09 18.93 -30.24
CA ALA A 165 -64.65 20.26 -30.01
C ALA A 165 -64.93 20.98 -31.33
N HIS A 166 -64.02 20.90 -32.30
CA HIS A 166 -64.21 21.45 -33.64
C HIS A 166 -65.42 20.83 -34.36
N ASP A 167 -65.54 19.50 -34.34
CA ASP A 167 -66.67 18.78 -34.93
C ASP A 167 -68.00 19.14 -34.25
N ALA A 168 -67.99 19.26 -32.91
CA ALA A 168 -69.18 19.66 -32.15
C ALA A 168 -69.62 21.10 -32.48
N SER A 169 -68.67 22.05 -32.61
CA SER A 169 -68.96 23.41 -33.05
C SER A 169 -69.59 23.43 -34.44
N GLY A 170 -69.06 22.66 -35.39
CA GLY A 170 -69.65 22.53 -36.73
C GLY A 170 -71.08 21.98 -36.70
N ASN A 171 -71.35 20.99 -35.84
CA ASN A 171 -72.70 20.45 -35.66
C ASN A 171 -73.68 21.48 -35.06
N VAL A 172 -73.23 22.30 -34.10
CA VAL A 172 -74.05 23.37 -33.53
C VAL A 172 -74.36 24.44 -34.59
N GLU A 173 -73.40 24.80 -35.43
CA GLU A 173 -73.59 25.76 -36.52
C GLU A 173 -74.58 25.24 -37.58
N ASN A 174 -74.44 23.98 -37.98
CA ASN A 174 -75.41 23.32 -38.87
C ASN A 174 -76.82 23.28 -38.26
N ALA A 175 -76.94 22.98 -36.96
CA ALA A 175 -78.22 22.96 -36.27
C ALA A 175 -78.85 24.37 -36.18
N ALA A 176 -78.04 25.41 -35.97
CA ALA A 176 -78.49 26.79 -35.98
C ALA A 176 -79.02 27.19 -37.37
N GLN A 177 -78.29 26.87 -38.45
CA GLN A 177 -78.73 27.13 -39.81
C GLN A 177 -80.06 26.41 -40.12
N ALA A 178 -80.20 25.14 -39.73
CA ALA A 178 -81.45 24.41 -39.89
C ALA A 178 -82.63 25.06 -39.13
N ALA A 179 -82.39 25.54 -37.91
CA ALA A 179 -83.40 26.27 -37.14
C ALA A 179 -83.79 27.61 -37.80
N GLU A 180 -82.83 28.33 -38.40
CA GLU A 180 -83.10 29.54 -39.18
C GLU A 180 -83.94 29.25 -40.42
N GLU A 181 -83.59 28.20 -41.18
CA GLU A 181 -84.34 27.75 -42.36
C GLU A 181 -85.76 27.31 -41.99
N MET A 182 -85.93 26.55 -40.90
CA MET A 182 -87.26 26.20 -40.37
C MET A 182 -88.05 27.45 -39.96
N GLY A 183 -87.41 28.41 -39.28
CA GLY A 183 -88.04 29.68 -38.93
C GLY A 183 -88.50 30.48 -40.15
N ALA A 184 -87.70 30.49 -41.22
CA ALA A 184 -88.07 31.09 -42.50
C ALA A 184 -89.26 30.36 -43.16
N ALA A 185 -89.26 29.02 -43.15
CA ALA A 185 -90.35 28.21 -43.67
C ALA A 185 -91.68 28.45 -42.91
N ILE A 186 -91.62 28.60 -41.58
CA ILE A 186 -92.81 28.93 -40.77
C ILE A 186 -93.37 30.30 -41.16
N ARG A 187 -92.53 31.33 -41.29
CA ARG A 187 -92.95 32.67 -41.73
C ARG A 187 -93.60 32.63 -43.12
N GLU A 188 -93.05 31.85 -44.05
CA GLU A 188 -93.63 31.66 -45.38
C GLU A 188 -94.98 30.94 -45.32
N VAL A 189 -95.13 29.89 -44.52
CA VAL A 189 -96.42 29.20 -44.32
C VAL A 189 -97.47 30.15 -43.73
N GLU A 190 -97.10 30.99 -42.75
CA GLU A 190 -97.99 32.01 -42.22
C GLU A 190 -98.41 33.01 -43.30
N PHE A 191 -97.48 33.47 -44.13
CA PHE A 191 -97.77 34.36 -45.25
C PHE A 191 -98.72 33.71 -46.26
N GLN A 192 -98.49 32.45 -46.64
CA GLN A 192 -99.38 31.68 -47.52
C GLN A 192 -100.78 31.50 -46.91
N ARG A 193 -100.88 31.17 -45.63
CA ARG A 193 -102.19 31.07 -44.93
C ARG A 193 -102.94 32.40 -44.96
N ARG A 194 -102.27 33.53 -44.70
CA ARG A 194 -102.88 34.87 -44.80
C ARG A 194 -103.38 35.15 -46.22
N ARG A 195 -102.57 34.83 -47.23
CA ARG A 195 -102.91 35.02 -48.66
C ARG A 195 -104.12 34.17 -49.10
N VAL A 196 -104.22 32.92 -48.63
CA VAL A 196 -105.39 32.05 -48.89
C VAL A 196 -106.66 32.58 -48.21
N ARG A 197 -106.56 33.05 -46.95
CA ARG A 197 -107.70 33.66 -46.24
C ARG A 197 -108.19 34.93 -46.95
N ALA A 198 -107.28 35.80 -47.41
CA ALA A 198 -107.64 36.98 -48.18
C ALA A 198 -108.36 36.63 -49.49
N ARG A 199 -107.91 35.60 -50.22
CA ARG A 199 -108.59 35.08 -51.42
C ARG A 199 -109.98 34.52 -51.13
N ARG A 200 -110.17 33.78 -50.03
CA ARG A 200 -111.50 33.27 -49.62
C ARG A 200 -112.44 34.40 -49.18
N GLY A 201 -111.95 35.44 -48.52
CA GLY A 201 -112.74 36.63 -48.18
C GLY A 201 -113.17 37.43 -49.40
N ALA A 202 -112.31 37.54 -50.42
CA ALA A 202 -112.64 38.18 -51.70
C ALA A 202 -113.61 37.36 -52.58
N ALA A 203 -113.73 36.04 -52.34
CA ALA A 203 -114.66 35.16 -53.03
C ALA A 203 -116.09 35.13 -52.43
N SER A 204 -116.36 35.92 -51.38
CA SER A 204 -117.73 36.18 -50.90
C SER A 204 -118.13 37.64 -51.16
N PRO A 205 -118.85 37.90 -52.26
CA PRO A 205 -119.83 38.97 -52.32
C PRO A 205 -121.24 38.45 -52.65
N SER A 206 -122.19 38.83 -51.80
CA SER A 206 -123.56 39.24 -52.13
C SER A 206 -124.42 38.34 -53.03
N SER A 207 -125.38 37.63 -52.40
CA SER A 207 -126.71 37.46 -52.99
C SER A 207 -127.63 38.60 -52.49
N PRO A 208 -128.07 39.53 -53.34
CA PRO A 208 -129.14 40.47 -53.01
C PRO A 208 -130.52 39.83 -53.25
N ARG A 209 -131.45 40.23 -52.37
CA ARG A 209 -132.92 40.18 -52.50
C ARG A 209 -133.47 39.90 -53.91
N ARG A 210 -134.36 38.90 -54.01
CA ARG A 210 -135.78 39.06 -54.35
C ARG A 210 -136.56 37.83 -53.89
#